data_AF-A0A952E8X6-F1
#
_entry.id   AF-A0A952E8X6-F1
#
_cell.length_a   1.000
_cell.length_b   1.000
_cell.length_c   1.000
_cell.angle_alpha   90.00
_cell.angle_beta   90.00
_cell.angle_gamma   90.00
#
_symmetry.space_group_name_H-M   'P 1'
#
loop_
_entity.id
_entity.type
_entity.pdbx_description
1 polymer ?
#
loop_
_entity_poly.entity_id
_entity_poly.type
_entity_poly.pdbx_seq_one_letter_code
_entity_poly.pdbx_strand_id
1 'polypeptide(L)'
;MWQEIADSLKWLFKEYKSHKQHKKDEYREALEALCAALNETLIFLGREGTIRHHANLSRLWQKASIKLHPIDPDLAWRCHIKAGYWTRPEKWSDEDLAEARIELPAIEKEISDFFEGRTKKKAKKKAKRK
;
A
#
# COMPACT_ATOMS: atom_id res chain seq x y z
N MET A 1 -14.98 -21.18 39.28
CA MET A 1 -13.93 -20.14 39.35
C MET A 1 -12.84 -20.32 38.28
N TRP A 2 -12.25 -21.50 38.11
CA TRP A 2 -11.22 -21.73 37.07
C TRP A 2 -11.73 -21.77 35.62
N GLN A 3 -12.97 -22.22 35.39
CA GLN A 3 -13.56 -22.23 34.03
C GLN A 3 -13.81 -20.81 33.49
N GLU A 4 -14.33 -19.90 34.33
CA GLU A 4 -14.53 -18.48 33.98
C GLU A 4 -13.23 -17.79 33.55
N ILE A 5 -12.12 -18.07 34.23
CA ILE A 5 -10.80 -17.54 33.91
C ILE A 5 -10.30 -18.13 32.57
N ALA A 6 -10.50 -19.44 32.36
CA ALA A 6 -10.10 -20.10 31.12
C ALA A 6 -10.89 -19.58 29.91
N ASP A 7 -12.19 -19.31 30.06
CA ASP A 7 -13.03 -18.79 28.98
C ASP A 7 -12.75 -17.31 28.69
N SER A 8 -12.44 -16.52 29.71
CA SER A 8 -11.93 -15.16 29.56
C SER A 8 -10.59 -15.12 28.79
N LEU A 9 -9.68 -16.06 29.07
CA LEU A 9 -8.41 -16.19 28.35
C LEU A 9 -8.60 -16.67 26.91
N LYS A 10 -9.52 -17.60 26.66
CA LYS A 10 -9.87 -18.03 25.29
C LYS A 10 -10.42 -16.87 24.46
N TRP A 11 -11.29 -16.04 25.05
CA TRP A 11 -11.82 -14.85 24.40
C TRP A 11 -10.70 -13.86 24.07
N LEU A 12 -9.82 -13.53 25.02
CA LEU A 12 -8.65 -12.66 24.79
C LEU A 12 -7.73 -13.20 23.69
N PHE A 13 -7.49 -14.52 23.66
CA PHE A 13 -6.69 -15.16 22.60
C PHE A 13 -7.37 -15.09 21.23
N LYS A 14 -8.68 -15.29 21.18
CA LYS A 14 -9.48 -15.18 19.95
C LYS A 14 -9.45 -13.74 19.43
N GLU A 15 -9.62 -12.77 20.32
CA GLU A 15 -9.59 -11.34 20.01
C GLU A 15 -8.19 -10.91 19.53
N TYR A 16 -7.13 -11.33 20.22
CA TYR A 16 -5.75 -11.08 19.79
C TYR A 16 -5.45 -11.71 18.41
N LYS A 17 -5.90 -12.95 18.18
CA LYS A 17 -5.73 -13.62 16.88
C LYS A 17 -6.52 -12.89 15.79
N SER A 18 -7.73 -12.42 16.10
CA SER A 18 -8.59 -11.63 15.22
C SER A 18 -7.92 -10.32 14.83
N HIS A 19 -7.50 -9.52 15.79
CA HIS A 19 -6.75 -8.27 15.55
C HIS A 19 -5.50 -8.48 14.70
N LYS A 20 -4.74 -9.54 14.98
CA LYS A 20 -3.53 -9.87 14.21
C LYS A 20 -3.84 -10.31 12.79
N GLN A 21 -4.96 -10.98 12.58
CA GLN A 21 -5.43 -11.39 11.25
C GLN A 21 -5.91 -10.16 10.48
N HIS A 22 -6.72 -9.30 11.10
CA HIS A 22 -7.19 -8.04 10.54
C HIS A 22 -6.03 -7.17 10.04
N LYS A 23 -4.97 -7.02 10.85
CA LYS A 23 -3.75 -6.27 10.46
C LYS A 23 -3.01 -6.90 9.27
N LYS A 24 -3.05 -8.22 9.10
CA LYS A 24 -2.46 -8.87 7.92
C LYS A 24 -3.29 -8.65 6.68
N ASP A 25 -4.61 -8.66 6.83
CA ASP A 25 -5.56 -8.50 5.72
C ASP A 25 -5.55 -7.04 5.23
N GLU A 26 -5.58 -6.05 6.13
CA GLU A 26 -5.36 -4.62 5.81
C GLU A 26 -4.08 -4.42 4.98
N TYR A 27 -2.99 -5.06 5.41
CA TYR A 27 -1.70 -4.98 4.75
C TYR A 27 -1.71 -5.62 3.36
N ARG A 28 -2.38 -6.76 3.22
CA ARG A 28 -2.52 -7.46 1.94
C ARG A 28 -3.36 -6.63 0.96
N GLU A 29 -4.48 -6.09 1.41
CA GLU A 29 -5.34 -5.25 0.58
C GLU A 29 -4.64 -3.97 0.10
N ALA A 30 -3.83 -3.35 0.96
CA ALA A 30 -3.03 -2.19 0.60
C ALA A 30 -2.00 -2.53 -0.49
N LEU A 31 -1.31 -3.66 -0.34
CA LEU A 31 -0.37 -4.14 -1.36
C LEU A 31 -1.04 -4.45 -2.69
N GLU A 32 -2.17 -5.16 -2.65
CA GLU A 32 -2.91 -5.51 -3.86
C GLU A 32 -3.39 -4.26 -4.59
N ALA A 33 -3.90 -3.25 -3.87
CA ALA A 33 -4.31 -1.99 -4.45
C ALA A 33 -3.14 -1.21 -5.08
N LEU A 34 -2.00 -1.16 -4.39
CA LEU A 34 -0.80 -0.47 -4.86
C LEU A 34 -0.19 -1.14 -6.10
N CYS A 35 -0.07 -2.46 -6.09
CA CYS A 35 0.43 -3.22 -7.25
C CYS A 35 -0.51 -3.10 -8.45
N ALA A 36 -1.83 -3.10 -8.22
CA ALA A 36 -2.80 -2.88 -9.30
C ALA A 36 -2.63 -1.50 -9.95
N ALA A 37 -2.45 -0.44 -9.15
CA ALA A 37 -2.21 0.90 -9.67
C ALA A 37 -0.90 1.00 -10.45
N LEU A 38 0.18 0.40 -9.93
CA LEU A 38 1.49 0.39 -10.57
C LEU A 38 1.46 -0.37 -11.91
N ASN A 39 0.97 -1.61 -11.90
CA ASN A 39 0.93 -2.45 -13.10
C ASN A 39 0.12 -1.79 -14.20
N GLU A 40 -1.03 -1.20 -13.85
CA GLU A 40 -1.87 -0.56 -14.86
C GLU A 40 -1.25 0.73 -15.40
N THR A 41 -0.46 1.43 -14.58
CA THR A 41 0.34 2.57 -15.03
C THR A 41 1.41 2.11 -16.05
N LEU A 42 2.11 1.01 -15.76
CA LEU A 42 3.12 0.47 -16.66
C LEU A 42 2.52 -0.01 -17.99
N ILE A 43 1.36 -0.69 -17.94
CA ILE A 43 0.63 -1.12 -19.13
C ILE A 43 0.19 0.10 -19.95
N PHE A 44 -0.29 1.15 -19.28
CA PHE A 44 -0.68 2.39 -19.93
C PHE A 44 0.49 3.08 -20.64
N LEU A 45 1.65 3.20 -20.01
CA LEU A 45 2.83 3.85 -20.61
C LEU A 45 3.34 3.13 -21.86
N GLY A 46 3.03 1.84 -22.02
CA GLY A 46 3.35 1.08 -23.22
C GLY A 46 2.33 1.19 -24.36
N ARG A 47 1.28 2.03 -24.24
CA ARG A 47 0.18 2.15 -25.21
C ARG A 47 -0.23 3.61 -25.44
N GLU A 48 -0.88 3.90 -26.57
CA GLU A 48 -1.58 5.19 -26.74
C GLU A 48 -2.78 5.27 -25.79
N GLY A 49 -2.73 6.26 -24.90
CA GLY A 49 -3.69 6.44 -23.82
C GLY A 49 -4.98 7.14 -24.25
N THR A 50 -6.08 6.82 -23.57
CA THR A 50 -7.33 7.61 -23.67
C THR A 50 -7.66 8.26 -22.33
N ILE A 51 -8.51 9.30 -22.34
CA ILE A 51 -9.02 9.96 -21.13
C ILE A 51 -9.62 8.95 -20.13
N ARG A 52 -10.26 7.88 -20.64
CA ARG A 52 -10.81 6.81 -19.80
C ARG A 52 -9.72 6.06 -19.02
N HIS A 53 -8.55 5.87 -19.62
CA HIS A 53 -7.42 5.24 -18.94
C HIS A 53 -6.88 6.13 -17.83
N HIS A 54 -6.69 7.44 -18.09
CA HIS A 54 -6.30 8.42 -17.07
C HIS A 54 -7.25 8.42 -15.86
N ALA A 55 -8.56 8.43 -16.10
CA ALA A 55 -9.56 8.35 -15.03
C ALA A 55 -9.47 7.04 -14.24
N ASN A 56 -9.21 5.91 -14.90
CA ASN A 56 -9.02 4.63 -14.22
C ASN A 56 -7.74 4.62 -13.36
N LEU A 57 -6.63 5.15 -13.88
CA LEU A 57 -5.38 5.28 -13.13
C LEU A 57 -5.58 6.13 -11.88
N SER A 58 -6.19 7.31 -12.03
CA SER A 58 -6.54 8.18 -10.89
C SER A 58 -7.32 7.42 -9.81
N ARG A 59 -8.35 6.67 -10.20
CA ARG A 59 -9.16 5.86 -9.27
C ARG A 59 -8.33 4.77 -8.57
N LEU A 60 -7.45 4.08 -9.29
CA LEU A 60 -6.60 3.02 -8.72
C LEU A 60 -5.61 3.60 -7.70
N TRP A 61 -4.95 4.70 -8.04
CA TRP A 61 -4.03 5.41 -7.15
C TRP A 61 -4.75 5.97 -5.91
N GLN A 62 -5.97 6.48 -6.05
CA GLN A 62 -6.78 6.94 -4.92
C GLN A 62 -7.16 5.77 -3.99
N LYS A 63 -7.54 4.62 -4.57
CA LYS A 63 -7.84 3.41 -3.79
C LYS A 63 -6.61 2.92 -3.02
N ALA A 64 -5.43 2.94 -3.66
CA ALA A 64 -4.17 2.58 -3.01
C ALA A 64 -3.89 3.51 -1.82
N SER A 65 -4.01 4.83 -2.01
CA SER A 65 -3.83 5.82 -0.95
C SER A 65 -4.68 5.53 0.30
N ILE A 66 -5.99 5.31 0.13
CA ILE A 66 -6.90 5.03 1.24
C ILE A 66 -6.48 3.77 2.01
N LYS A 67 -6.08 2.71 1.30
CA LYS A 67 -5.69 1.45 1.90
C LYS A 67 -4.31 1.50 2.57
N LEU A 68 -3.40 2.32 2.03
CA LEU A 68 -2.07 2.54 2.58
C LEU A 68 -2.06 3.44 3.81
N HIS A 69 -3.00 4.38 3.92
CA HIS A 69 -3.00 5.39 4.99
C HIS A 69 -2.79 4.83 6.41
N PRO A 70 -3.44 3.74 6.86
CA PRO A 70 -3.21 3.18 8.20
C PRO A 70 -1.86 2.43 8.37
N ILE A 71 -1.09 2.24 7.31
CA ILE A 71 0.16 1.45 7.28
C ILE A 71 1.37 2.35 7.04
N ASP A 72 1.28 3.22 6.03
CA ASP A 72 2.33 4.16 5.63
C ASP A 72 1.66 5.46 5.13
N PRO A 73 1.46 6.45 6.03
CA PRO A 73 0.80 7.71 5.68
C PRO A 73 1.55 8.54 4.64
N ASP A 74 2.89 8.47 4.61
CA ASP A 74 3.72 9.22 3.67
C ASP A 74 3.54 8.67 2.25
N LEU A 75 3.67 7.34 2.09
CA LEU A 75 3.42 6.68 0.82
C LEU A 75 1.95 6.81 0.37
N ALA A 76 1.01 6.76 1.32
CA ALA A 76 -0.40 7.00 1.04
C ALA A 76 -0.65 8.42 0.49
N TRP A 77 0.01 9.43 1.05
CA TRP A 77 -0.10 10.81 0.58
C TRP A 77 0.44 10.96 -0.84
N ARG A 78 1.62 10.40 -1.15
CA ARG A 78 2.15 10.38 -2.52
C ARG A 78 1.22 9.66 -3.50
N CYS A 79 0.60 8.55 -3.10
CA CYS A 79 -0.42 7.87 -3.92
C CYS A 79 -1.63 8.78 -4.21
N HIS A 80 -2.05 9.60 -3.24
CA HIS A 80 -3.13 10.57 -3.44
C HIS A 80 -2.72 11.67 -4.43
N ILE A 81 -1.51 12.21 -4.30
CA ILE A 81 -0.98 13.18 -5.25
C ILE A 81 -0.89 12.57 -6.65
N LYS A 82 -0.38 11.33 -6.77
CA LYS A 82 -0.32 10.61 -8.05
C LYS A 82 -1.71 10.39 -8.66
N ALA A 83 -2.73 10.15 -7.84
CA ALA A 83 -4.11 10.11 -8.30
C ALA A 83 -4.56 11.46 -8.90
N GLY A 84 -4.16 12.57 -8.27
CA GLY A 84 -4.36 13.93 -8.77
C GLY A 84 -3.65 14.18 -10.10
N TYR A 85 -2.38 13.76 -10.23
CA TYR A 85 -1.63 13.81 -11.49
C TYR A 85 -2.42 13.19 -12.64
N TRP A 86 -2.94 11.97 -12.47
CA TRP A 86 -3.70 11.30 -13.53
C TRP A 86 -5.02 11.99 -13.90
N THR A 87 -5.57 12.88 -13.06
CA THR A 87 -6.75 13.66 -13.45
C THR A 87 -6.42 14.80 -14.41
N ARG A 88 -5.24 15.40 -14.28
CA ARG A 88 -4.80 16.58 -15.05
C ARG A 88 -3.28 16.59 -15.22
N PRO A 89 -2.70 15.67 -16.01
CA PRO A 89 -1.25 15.55 -16.17
C PRO A 89 -0.61 16.84 -16.69
N GLU A 90 -1.32 17.59 -17.53
CA GLU A 90 -0.88 18.83 -18.17
C GLU A 90 -0.57 19.97 -17.20
N LYS A 91 -1.00 19.86 -15.93
CA LYS A 91 -0.78 20.87 -14.90
C LYS A 91 0.47 20.63 -14.06
N TRP A 92 1.16 19.52 -14.27
CA TRP A 92 2.33 19.13 -13.49
C TRP A 92 3.59 19.36 -14.31
N SER A 93 4.54 20.10 -13.76
CA SER A 93 5.90 20.18 -14.28
C SER A 93 6.73 18.97 -13.81
N ASP A 94 7.85 18.71 -14.49
CA ASP A 94 8.79 17.69 -14.04
C ASP A 94 9.38 18.04 -12.66
N GLU A 95 9.57 19.34 -12.37
CA GLU A 95 9.95 19.81 -11.04
C GLU A 95 8.90 19.44 -9.97
N ASP A 96 7.61 19.64 -10.25
CA ASP A 96 6.52 19.27 -9.32
C ASP A 96 6.49 17.76 -9.05
N LEU A 97 6.75 16.94 -10.09
CA LEU A 97 6.78 15.48 -9.98
C LEU A 97 7.93 15.01 -9.08
N ALA A 98 9.11 15.62 -9.23
CA ALA A 98 10.30 15.31 -8.45
C ALA A 98 10.14 15.77 -6.99
N GLU A 99 9.64 16.99 -6.76
CA GLU A 99 9.40 17.53 -5.42
C GLU A 99 8.37 16.70 -4.64
N ALA A 100 7.28 16.32 -5.30
CA ALA A 100 6.25 15.46 -4.71
C ALA A 100 6.68 13.97 -4.62
N ARG A 101 7.83 13.59 -5.20
CA ARG A 101 8.36 12.21 -5.26
C ARG A 101 7.36 11.21 -5.84
N ILE A 102 6.59 11.66 -6.82
CA ILE A 102 5.57 10.83 -7.47
C ILE A 102 6.05 10.23 -8.79
N GLU A 103 7.32 10.38 -9.14
CA GLU A 103 7.92 9.70 -10.28
C GLU A 103 7.78 8.18 -10.16
N LEU A 104 7.52 7.52 -11.28
CA LEU A 104 7.28 6.07 -11.27
C LEU A 104 8.45 5.27 -10.69
N PRO A 105 9.72 5.55 -11.06
CA PRO A 105 10.86 4.82 -10.50
C PRO A 105 11.01 5.02 -8.98
N ALA A 106 10.68 6.21 -8.47
CA ALA A 106 10.73 6.49 -7.04
C ALA A 106 9.70 5.64 -6.28
N ILE A 107 8.45 5.61 -6.77
CA ILE A 107 7.38 4.80 -6.17
C ILE A 107 7.69 3.29 -6.31
N GLU A 108 8.19 2.84 -7.46
CA GLU A 108 8.57 1.44 -7.69
C GLU A 108 9.63 0.95 -6.70
N LYS A 109 10.67 1.77 -6.49
CA LYS A 109 11.73 1.46 -5.53
C LYS A 109 11.16 1.32 -4.12
N GLU A 110 10.31 2.25 -3.70
CA GLU A 110 9.68 2.19 -2.38
C GLU A 110 8.75 0.99 -2.22
N ILE A 111 8.02 0.61 -3.27
CA ILE A 111 7.22 -0.62 -3.28
C ILE A 111 8.12 -1.83 -3.08
N SER A 112 9.23 -1.91 -3.82
CA SER A 112 10.21 -2.99 -3.68
C SER A 112 10.81 -3.04 -2.26
N ASP A 113 11.21 -1.89 -1.72
CA ASP A 113 11.72 -1.77 -0.35
C ASP A 113 10.66 -2.18 0.69
N PHE A 114 9.38 -1.90 0.43
CA PHE A 114 8.26 -2.33 1.26
C PHE A 114 8.08 -3.85 1.24
N PHE A 115 8.29 -4.50 0.07
CA PHE A 115 8.37 -5.97 -0.04
C PHE A 115 9.57 -6.54 0.74
N GLU A 116 10.76 -5.97 0.56
CA GLU A 116 12.00 -6.44 1.19
C GLU A 116 12.07 -6.19 2.70
N GLY A 117 11.57 -5.05 3.16
CA GLY A 117 11.53 -4.69 4.58
C GLY A 117 10.76 -5.73 5.40
N ARG A 118 9.73 -6.36 4.82
CA ARG A 118 9.02 -7.50 5.43
C ARG A 118 9.83 -8.78 5.46
N THR A 119 10.57 -9.10 4.40
CA THR A 119 11.39 -10.32 4.36
C THR A 119 12.50 -10.24 5.40
N LYS A 120 13.17 -9.08 5.50
CA LYS A 120 14.23 -8.80 6.49
C LYS A 120 13.70 -8.80 7.94
N LYS A 121 12.54 -8.16 8.22
CA LYS A 121 11.90 -8.20 9.57
C LYS A 121 11.48 -9.62 9.98
N LYS A 122 10.94 -10.42 9.04
CA LYS A 122 10.59 -11.84 9.30
C LYS A 122 11.84 -12.70 9.54
N ALA A 123 12.91 -12.50 8.78
CA ALA A 123 14.18 -13.22 8.93
C ALA A 123 14.85 -12.95 10.30
N LYS A 124 14.97 -11.68 10.71
CA LYS A 124 15.51 -11.30 12.04
C LYS A 124 14.70 -11.91 13.19
N LYS A 125 13.37 -11.96 13.08
CA LYS A 125 12.50 -12.55 14.11
C LYS A 125 12.63 -14.08 14.22
N LYS A 126 12.95 -14.76 13.12
CA LYS A 126 13.21 -16.21 13.10
C LYS A 126 14.60 -16.54 13.68
N ALA A 127 15.60 -15.70 13.43
CA ALA A 127 16.95 -15.84 13.98
C ALA A 127 17.02 -15.61 15.50
N LYS A 128 16.21 -14.69 16.05
CA LYS A 128 16.11 -14.47 17.52
C LYS A 128 15.34 -15.53 18.30
N ARG A 129 14.73 -16.51 17.62
CA ARG A 129 13.92 -17.59 18.22
C ARG A 129 14.62 -18.95 18.19
N LYS A 130 15.80 -19.00 17.57
CA LYS A 130 16.76 -20.10 17.66
C LYS A 130 17.84 -19.69 18.64
#